data_AF-A0AAU3DWQ8-F1
#
_entry.id   AF-A0AAU3DWQ8-F1
#
_cell.length_a   1.000
_cell.length_b   1.000
_cell.length_c   1.000
_cell.angle_alpha   90.00
_cell.angle_beta   90.00
_cell.angle_gamma   90.00
#
_symmetry.space_group_name_H-M   'P 1'
#
loop_
_entity.id
_entity.type
_entity.pdbx_description
1 polymer ?
#
loop_
_entity_poly.entity_id
_entity_poly.type
_entity_poly.pdbx_seq_one_letter_code
_entity_poly.pdbx_strand_id
1 'polypeptide(L)'
;MDALYRRMPVDRLRVPAADFAAVLNATAARFAADRSDRFAAGALACAQWIAGITDAHPIRDGREPCTTQGMESCQMMADAVVYGMPHAPSGIDQRWALGVAGMVSWARGAARRPPVNANPRRVA
;
A
#
# COMPACT_ATOMS: atom_id res chain seq x y z
N MET A 1 17.19 14.48 -7.86
CA MET A 1 15.74 14.40 -7.54
C MET A 1 15.13 13.46 -8.58
N ASP A 2 14.80 12.22 -8.18
CA ASP A 2 14.49 11.11 -9.11
C ASP A 2 13.24 11.35 -9.96
N ALA A 3 13.24 10.84 -11.19
CA ALA A 3 12.13 10.96 -12.16
C ALA A 3 10.77 10.42 -11.65
N LEU A 4 10.80 9.57 -10.61
CA LEU A 4 9.63 9.06 -9.90
C LEU A 4 8.92 10.15 -9.07
N TYR A 5 9.66 11.09 -8.48
CA TYR A 5 9.08 12.18 -7.67
C TYR A 5 8.17 13.10 -8.47
N ARG A 6 8.46 13.35 -9.77
CA ARG A 6 7.63 14.21 -10.63
C ARG A 6 6.36 13.53 -11.14
N ARG A 7 6.23 12.21 -10.99
CA ARG A 7 5.10 11.42 -11.50
C ARG A 7 4.13 10.97 -10.41
N MET A 8 4.43 11.22 -9.14
CA MET A 8 3.54 10.86 -8.05
C MET A 8 2.28 11.73 -8.06
N PRO A 9 1.08 11.13 -8.02
CA PRO A 9 -0.18 11.86 -7.94
C PRO A 9 -0.35 12.47 -6.54
N VAL A 10 0.24 13.66 -6.35
CA VAL A 10 0.30 14.40 -5.06
C VAL A 10 -1.09 14.76 -4.56
N ASP A 11 -2.07 14.86 -5.46
CA ASP A 11 -3.47 15.14 -5.20
C ASP A 11 -4.19 14.06 -4.38
N ARG A 12 -3.64 12.83 -4.35
CA ARG A 12 -4.28 11.66 -3.72
C ARG A 12 -3.70 11.31 -2.36
N LEU A 13 -2.52 11.84 -2.03
CA LEU A 13 -1.82 11.54 -0.79
C LEU A 13 -2.21 12.54 0.31
N ARG A 14 -2.42 12.02 1.53
CA ARG A 14 -2.51 12.84 2.75
C ARG A 14 -1.20 12.86 3.53
N VAL A 15 -0.17 12.21 3.01
CA VAL A 15 1.20 12.20 3.54
C VAL A 15 2.14 12.92 2.56
N PRO A 16 3.27 13.48 3.03
CA PRO A 16 4.25 14.08 2.14
C PRO A 16 4.75 13.09 1.07
N ALA A 17 4.84 13.55 -0.18
CA ALA A 17 5.28 12.71 -1.30
C ALA A 17 6.68 12.08 -1.05
N ALA A 18 7.58 12.81 -0.40
CA ALA A 18 8.91 12.29 -0.06
C ALA A 18 8.85 11.13 0.94
N ASP A 19 7.98 11.22 1.95
CA ASP A 19 7.81 10.14 2.93
C ASP A 19 7.20 8.91 2.27
N PHE A 20 6.21 9.11 1.39
CA PHE A 20 5.61 8.03 0.62
C PHE A 20 6.63 7.32 -0.28
N ALA A 21 7.46 8.08 -1.01
CA ALA A 21 8.52 7.49 -1.84
C ALA A 21 9.55 6.71 -1.00
N ALA A 22 9.93 7.22 0.18
CA ALA A 22 10.82 6.53 1.09
C ALA A 22 10.23 5.21 1.60
N VAL A 23 8.95 5.20 1.98
CA VAL A 23 8.25 3.99 2.44
C VAL A 23 8.05 2.99 1.31
N LEU A 24 7.75 3.44 0.09
CA LEU A 24 7.68 2.57 -1.08
C LEU A 24 9.02 1.84 -1.29
N ASN A 25 10.14 2.58 -1.30
CA ASN A 25 11.47 2.00 -1.48
C ASN A 25 11.84 1.05 -0.32
N ALA A 26 11.52 1.40 0.91
CA ALA A 26 11.76 0.53 2.07
C ALA A 26 10.93 -0.77 2.02
N THR A 27 9.69 -0.67 1.55
CA THR A 27 8.82 -1.84 1.36
C THR A 27 9.35 -2.73 0.23
N ALA A 28 9.84 -2.13 -0.86
CA ALA A 28 10.48 -2.85 -1.95
C ALA A 28 11.76 -3.59 -1.49
N ALA A 29 12.61 -2.93 -0.69
CA ALA A 29 13.81 -3.53 -0.12
C ALA A 29 13.47 -4.69 0.84
N ARG A 30 12.47 -4.52 1.71
CA ARG A 30 11.98 -5.57 2.61
C ARG A 30 11.50 -6.80 1.84
N PHE A 31 10.68 -6.61 0.82
CA PHE A 31 10.19 -7.71 0.00
C PHE A 31 11.31 -8.36 -0.84
N ALA A 32 12.30 -7.59 -1.27
CA ALA A 32 13.47 -8.14 -1.95
C ALA A 32 14.32 -9.03 -1.04
N ALA A 33 14.41 -8.70 0.26
CA ALA A 33 15.13 -9.50 1.26
C ALA A 33 14.39 -10.80 1.63
N ASP A 34 13.06 -10.78 1.65
CA ASP A 34 12.22 -11.97 1.84
C ASP A 34 11.01 -11.97 0.89
N ARG A 35 11.12 -12.76 -0.18
CA ARG A 35 10.08 -12.91 -1.20
C ARG A 35 8.86 -13.70 -0.72
N SER A 36 8.94 -14.35 0.44
CA SER A 36 7.80 -15.04 1.06
C SER A 36 6.98 -14.12 1.97
N ASP A 37 7.47 -12.91 2.29
CA ASP A 37 6.77 -11.93 3.13
C ASP A 37 5.54 -11.36 2.40
N ARG A 38 4.40 -12.04 2.59
CA ARG A 38 3.10 -11.64 2.01
C ARG A 38 2.65 -10.25 2.45
N PHE A 39 3.00 -9.82 3.66
CA PHE A 39 2.66 -8.49 4.15
C PHE A 39 3.43 -7.41 3.38
N ALA A 40 4.75 -7.58 3.24
CA ALA A 40 5.56 -6.65 2.45
C ALA A 40 5.14 -6.64 0.98
N ALA A 41 4.78 -7.80 0.42
CA ALA A 41 4.29 -7.92 -0.95
C ALA A 41 2.98 -7.14 -1.16
N GLY A 42 2.00 -7.30 -0.27
CA GLY A 42 0.72 -6.57 -0.33
C GLY A 42 0.89 -5.06 -0.15
N ALA A 43 1.71 -4.64 0.82
CA ALA A 43 2.04 -3.24 1.01
C ALA A 43 2.74 -2.63 -0.22
N LEU A 44 3.66 -3.37 -0.85
CA LEU A 44 4.36 -2.92 -2.06
C LEU A 44 3.41 -2.78 -3.25
N ALA A 45 2.55 -3.78 -3.48
CA ALA A 45 1.56 -3.76 -4.55
C ALA A 45 0.63 -2.54 -4.41
N CYS A 46 0.14 -2.29 -3.19
CA CYS A 46 -0.68 -1.11 -2.90
C CYS A 46 0.09 0.20 -3.13
N ALA A 47 1.35 0.29 -2.68
CA ALA A 47 2.17 1.49 -2.88
C ALA A 47 2.43 1.77 -4.37
N GLN A 48 2.71 0.73 -5.17
CA GLN A 48 2.91 0.85 -6.61
C GLN A 48 1.64 1.30 -7.33
N TRP A 49 0.49 0.77 -6.91
CA TRP A 49 -0.81 1.16 -7.43
C TRP A 49 -1.15 2.63 -7.11
N ILE A 50 -0.96 3.06 -5.86
CA ILE A 50 -1.15 4.47 -5.44
C ILE A 50 -0.20 5.41 -6.19
N ALA A 51 1.05 4.99 -6.40
CA ALA A 51 2.04 5.74 -7.16
C ALA A 51 1.76 5.80 -8.68
N GLY A 52 0.76 5.04 -9.19
CA GLY A 52 0.48 4.94 -10.62
C GLY A 52 1.55 4.19 -11.42
N ILE A 53 2.36 3.36 -10.76
CA ILE A 53 3.37 2.50 -11.41
C ILE A 53 2.70 1.29 -12.07
N THR A 54 1.59 0.83 -11.49
CA THR A 54 0.73 -0.22 -12.03
C THR A 54 -0.72 0.19 -11.98
N ASP A 55 -1.52 -0.33 -12.91
CA ASP A 55 -2.98 -0.27 -12.89
C ASP A 55 -3.60 -1.51 -12.23
N ALA A 56 -2.82 -2.51 -11.81
CA ALA A 56 -3.33 -3.68 -11.12
C ALA A 56 -3.83 -3.32 -9.72
N HIS A 57 -5.13 -3.54 -9.47
CA HIS A 57 -5.71 -3.27 -8.15
C HIS A 57 -5.22 -4.32 -7.14
N PRO A 58 -4.81 -3.94 -5.91
CA PRO A 58 -4.06 -4.85 -5.03
C PRO A 58 -4.91 -5.92 -4.31
N ILE A 59 -6.23 -5.82 -4.34
CA ILE A 59 -7.17 -6.74 -3.65
C ILE A 59 -8.17 -7.41 -4.57
N ARG A 60 -8.44 -6.82 -5.74
CA ARG A 60 -9.51 -7.26 -6.65
C ARG A 60 -8.86 -7.58 -7.98
N ASP A 61 -9.39 -8.58 -8.67
CA ASP A 61 -8.94 -8.86 -10.02
C ASP A 61 -9.35 -7.73 -10.97
N GLY A 62 -8.40 -7.27 -11.78
CA GLY A 62 -8.62 -6.25 -12.80
C GLY A 62 -7.65 -5.08 -12.75
N ARG A 63 -7.74 -4.26 -13.80
CA ARG A 63 -6.95 -3.05 -13.97
C ARG A 63 -7.82 -1.83 -13.69
N GLU A 64 -7.41 -1.01 -12.74
CA GLU A 64 -8.07 0.23 -12.36
C GLU A 64 -7.01 1.22 -11.91
N PRO A 65 -6.92 2.42 -12.51
CA PRO A 65 -6.05 3.48 -11.99
C PRO A 65 -6.46 3.88 -10.57
N CYS A 66 -5.48 4.14 -9.70
CA CYS A 66 -5.76 4.61 -8.35
C CYS A 66 -6.45 5.99 -8.35
N THR A 67 -7.62 6.09 -7.73
CA THR A 67 -8.35 7.33 -7.44
C THR A 67 -8.57 7.47 -5.94
N THR A 68 -8.93 8.65 -5.43
CA THR A 68 -9.22 8.84 -4.00
C THR A 68 -10.34 7.89 -3.53
N GLN A 69 -11.44 7.82 -4.28
CA GLN A 69 -12.54 6.88 -4.00
C GLN A 69 -12.09 5.42 -4.10
N GLY A 70 -11.23 5.11 -5.09
CA GLY A 70 -10.62 3.79 -5.24
C GLY A 70 -9.82 3.39 -4.01
N MET A 71 -9.05 4.31 -3.40
CA MET A 71 -8.31 4.03 -2.17
C MET A 71 -9.24 3.70 -0.99
N GLU A 72 -10.40 4.36 -0.88
CA GLU A 72 -11.37 4.06 0.20
C GLU A 72 -12.00 2.68 0.01
N SER A 73 -12.42 2.38 -1.22
CA SER A 73 -12.95 1.07 -1.60
C SER A 73 -11.92 -0.03 -1.39
N CYS A 74 -10.67 0.20 -1.80
CA CYS A 74 -9.55 -0.71 -1.58
C CYS A 74 -9.31 -0.99 -0.10
N GLN A 75 -9.37 0.03 0.76
CA GLN A 75 -9.23 -0.15 2.20
C GLN A 75 -10.36 -1.01 2.76
N MET A 76 -11.61 -0.70 2.42
CA MET A 76 -12.77 -1.47 2.87
C MET A 76 -12.69 -2.94 2.46
N MET A 77 -12.29 -3.23 1.22
CA MET A 77 -12.11 -4.60 0.75
C MET A 77 -10.97 -5.32 1.47
N ALA A 78 -9.83 -4.63 1.69
CA ALA A 78 -8.71 -5.20 2.44
C ALA A 78 -9.11 -5.51 3.89
N ASP A 79 -9.79 -4.58 4.56
CA ASP A 79 -10.30 -4.75 5.92
C ASP A 79 -11.31 -5.91 5.99
N ALA A 80 -12.19 -6.04 4.99
CA ALA A 80 -13.11 -7.17 4.91
C ALA A 80 -12.38 -8.53 4.89
N VAL A 81 -11.28 -8.66 4.13
CA VAL A 81 -10.43 -9.86 4.14
C VAL A 81 -9.76 -10.04 5.50
N VAL A 82 -9.18 -8.97 6.06
CA VAL A 82 -8.48 -9.02 7.37
C VAL A 82 -9.40 -9.50 8.48
N TYR A 83 -10.64 -9.04 8.51
CA TYR A 83 -11.61 -9.39 9.56
C TYR A 83 -12.47 -10.62 9.22
N GLY A 84 -12.26 -11.27 8.07
CA GLY A 84 -13.03 -12.45 7.68
C GLY A 84 -14.52 -12.16 7.47
N MET A 85 -14.85 -10.99 6.91
CA MET A 85 -16.23 -10.60 6.66
C MET A 85 -16.89 -11.50 5.59
N PRO A 86 -18.20 -11.78 5.68
CA PRO A 86 -18.88 -12.68 4.74
C PRO A 86 -18.80 -12.29 3.27
N HIS A 87 -18.60 -11.00 2.97
CA HIS A 87 -18.51 -10.43 1.63
C HIS A 87 -17.06 -10.12 1.21
N ALA A 88 -16.06 -10.62 1.95
CA ALA A 88 -14.66 -10.40 1.62
C ALA A 88 -14.30 -11.05 0.27
N PRO A 89 -13.45 -10.39 -0.55
CA PRO A 89 -12.83 -11.02 -1.71
C PRO A 89 -12.19 -12.36 -1.35
N SER A 90 -12.53 -13.41 -2.10
CA SER A 90 -12.04 -14.77 -1.86
C SER A 90 -10.63 -14.97 -2.43
N GLY A 91 -9.91 -15.96 -1.90
CA GLY A 91 -8.56 -16.33 -2.40
C GLY A 91 -7.44 -15.35 -2.06
N ILE A 92 -7.72 -14.28 -1.31
CA ILE A 92 -6.72 -13.31 -0.87
C ILE A 92 -6.13 -13.73 0.47
N ASP A 93 -4.80 -13.84 0.53
CA ASP A 93 -4.06 -14.10 1.76
C ASP A 93 -4.26 -12.96 2.79
N GLN A 94 -4.55 -13.32 4.04
CA GLN A 94 -4.86 -12.34 5.10
C GLN A 94 -3.67 -11.41 5.40
N ARG A 95 -2.43 -11.91 5.34
CA ARG A 95 -1.23 -11.07 5.58
C ARG A 95 -1.00 -10.10 4.43
N TRP A 96 -1.24 -10.52 3.19
CA TRP A 96 -1.27 -9.62 2.04
C TRP A 96 -2.29 -8.50 2.23
N ALA A 97 -3.53 -8.84 2.58
CA ALA A 97 -4.58 -7.86 2.82
C ALA A 97 -4.22 -6.87 3.95
N LEU A 98 -3.59 -7.34 5.02
CA LEU A 98 -3.09 -6.49 6.09
C LEU A 98 -2.02 -5.49 5.60
N GLY A 99 -1.12 -5.92 4.72
CA GLY A 99 -0.13 -5.04 4.09
C GLY A 99 -0.79 -3.96 3.23
N VAL A 100 -1.78 -4.34 2.43
CA VAL A 100 -2.57 -3.39 1.63
C VAL A 100 -3.29 -2.39 2.53
N ALA A 101 -4.05 -2.87 3.52
CA ALA A 101 -4.82 -2.04 4.46
C ALA A 101 -3.91 -1.05 5.19
N GLY A 102 -2.75 -1.50 5.67
CA GLY A 102 -1.76 -0.64 6.33
C GLY A 102 -1.21 0.45 5.42
N MET A 103 -0.86 0.11 4.17
CA MET A 103 -0.34 1.08 3.20
C MET A 103 -1.39 2.13 2.81
N VAL A 104 -2.59 1.69 2.43
CA VAL A 104 -3.65 2.62 2.00
C VAL A 104 -4.15 3.49 3.14
N SER A 105 -4.30 2.94 4.35
CA SER A 105 -4.71 3.69 5.54
C SER A 105 -3.69 4.77 5.90
N TRP A 106 -2.39 4.45 5.83
CA TRP A 106 -1.33 5.43 6.06
C TRP A 106 -1.28 6.50 4.95
N ALA A 107 -1.30 6.10 3.68
CA ALA A 107 -1.25 7.03 2.55
C ALA A 107 -2.43 8.03 2.56
N ARG A 108 -3.61 7.59 3.04
CA ARG A 108 -4.81 8.41 3.24
C ARG A 108 -4.80 9.20 4.56
N GLY A 109 -3.77 9.06 5.40
CA GLY A 109 -3.67 9.76 6.67
C GLY A 109 -4.59 9.23 7.78
N ALA A 110 -5.25 8.08 7.57
CA ALA A 110 -6.06 7.41 8.59
C ALA A 110 -5.19 6.67 9.62
N ALA A 111 -4.01 6.18 9.22
CA ALA A 111 -3.00 5.64 10.12
C ALA A 111 -1.85 6.65 10.34
N ARG A 112 -1.39 6.77 11.60
CA ARG A 112 -0.28 7.68 11.97
C ARG A 112 1.11 7.19 11.54
N ARG A 113 1.27 5.88 11.34
CA ARG A 113 2.57 5.25 11.05
C ARG A 113 2.49 4.45 9.74
N PRO A 114 3.57 4.43 8.94
CA PRO A 114 3.63 3.58 7.76
C PRO A 114 3.69 2.10 8.12
N PRO A 115 3.25 1.18 7.24
CA PRO A 115 3.30 -0.26 7.48
C PRO A 115 4.75 -0.80 7.50
N VAL A 116 5.67 -0.12 6.82
CA VAL A 116 7.10 -0.41 6.82
C VAL A 116 7.85 0.86 7.18
N ASN A 117 8.69 0.79 8.21
CA ASN A 117 9.53 1.92 8.61
C ASN A 117 10.63 2.14 7.57
N ALA A 118 10.63 3.31 6.93
CA ALA A 118 11.69 3.71 6.02
C ALA A 118 13.00 4.09 6.74
N ASN A 119 12.96 4.27 8.06
CA ASN A 119 14.10 4.65 8.86
C ASN A 119 14.37 3.59 9.94
N PRO A 120 15.36 2.70 9.77
CA PRO A 120 15.68 1.66 10.76
C PRO A 120 16.21 2.24 12.08
N ARG A 121 16.55 3.54 12.13
CA ARG A 121 17.15 4.21 13.30
C ARG A 121 16.16 4.89 14.26
N ARG A 122 14.85 4.81 14.02
CA ARG A 122 13.82 5.28 14.97
C ARG A 122 12.97 4.09 15.45
N VAL A 123 13.62 3.20 16.19
CA VAL A 123 12.95 2.43 17.24
C VAL A 123 13.60 2.94 18.52
N ALA A 124 12.87 3.80 19.24
CA ALA A 124 13.18 4.18 20.62
C ALA A 124 12.11 3.55 21.51
#